data_AF-A0A9P5NHT1-F1
#
_entry.id   AF-A0A9P5NHT1-F1
#
_cell.length_a   1.000
_cell.length_b   1.000
_cell.length_c   1.000
_cell.angle_alpha   90.00
_cell.angle_beta   90.00
_cell.angle_gamma   90.00
#
_symmetry.space_group_name_H-M   'P 1'
#
loop_
_entity.id
_entity.type
_entity.pdbx_description
1 polymer ?
#
loop_
_entity_poly.entity_id
_entity_poly.type
_entity_poly.pdbx_seq_one_letter_code
_entity_poly.pdbx_strand_id
1 'polypeptide(L)'
;MLLSLPPEIIVHILCQLHPHDYLACQLSCKHLNDLIAHSSELQYSAALLRACADDNPCSKLPISRKLEALRIAEKAWTSLRPRCEMSVPVDHAQSGVYDLSAGVYLLSNATRNAIHYLKLPRNSTDEIKWEMLEVNNSIIDIGLCLYEHDLIVIVTSTVVQQQHAALRPLYKIELQFVQFSTGKPHPDARESRIHVMNSQWEKPAVGIEIVGDHLVLILCFYNAQRPEDRVYIYEWKTNTLKVSWQAPYQSYSGFLFLTPDLILLPNTLTGCLDIFRIPSKPTFDTPTLSSSSSSQSSQKAACTAPYPLVRNPTP
;
A
#
# COMPACT_ATOMS: atom_id res chain seq x y z
N MET A 1 34.12 18.51 31.59
CA MET A 1 33.94 19.05 30.23
C MET A 1 32.55 18.78 29.65
N LEU A 2 31.98 17.56 29.76
CA LEU A 2 30.57 17.32 29.40
C LEU A 2 29.57 17.85 30.44
N LEU A 3 29.76 17.49 31.72
CA LEU A 3 28.86 17.86 32.83
C LEU A 3 28.91 19.35 33.22
N SER A 4 29.76 20.14 32.55
CA SER A 4 29.85 21.60 32.72
C SER A 4 28.97 22.37 31.73
N LEU A 5 28.32 21.67 30.79
CA LEU A 5 27.40 22.27 29.84
C LEU A 5 26.01 22.47 30.47
N PRO A 6 25.19 23.41 29.95
CA PRO A 6 23.80 23.53 30.35
C PRO A 6 23.01 22.24 30.11
N PRO A 7 22.03 21.88 30.97
CA PRO A 7 21.21 20.68 30.85
C PRO A 7 20.59 20.48 29.47
N GLU A 8 20.12 21.54 28.83
CA GLU A 8 19.46 21.51 27.52
C GLU A 8 20.42 21.05 26.42
N ILE A 9 21.69 21.45 26.50
CA ILE A 9 22.74 21.04 25.55
C ILE A 9 23.10 19.58 25.78
N ILE A 10 23.18 19.14 27.04
CA ILE A 10 23.45 17.75 27.37
C ILE A 10 22.29 16.87 26.85
N VAL A 11 21.04 17.26 27.07
CA VAL A 11 19.87 16.57 26.53
C VAL A 11 19.93 16.48 25.01
N HIS A 12 20.26 17.58 24.32
CA HIS A 12 20.39 17.58 22.86
C HIS A 12 21.46 16.61 22.36
N ILE A 13 22.63 16.55 23.03
CA ILE A 13 23.70 15.60 22.72
C ILE A 13 23.22 14.17 22.96
N LEU A 14 22.57 13.90 24.09
CA LEU A 14 22.05 12.58 24.42
C LEU A 14 20.98 12.13 23.43
N CYS A 15 20.12 13.02 22.92
CA CYS A 15 19.15 12.70 21.88
C CYS A 15 19.76 12.23 20.54
N GLN A 16 21.06 12.47 20.30
CA GLN A 16 21.78 11.95 19.13
C GLN A 16 22.31 10.53 19.34
N LEU A 17 22.27 10.01 20.57
CA LEU A 17 22.68 8.64 20.87
C LEU A 17 21.54 7.66 20.60
N HIS A 18 21.90 6.40 20.38
CA HIS A 18 20.90 5.36 20.35
C HIS A 18 20.34 5.16 21.77
N PRO A 19 19.02 4.99 21.99
CA PRO A 19 18.46 4.82 23.34
C PRO A 19 19.06 3.65 24.15
N HIS A 20 19.72 2.68 23.51
CA HIS A 20 20.49 1.64 24.21
C HIS A 20 21.67 2.20 25.01
N ASP A 21 22.29 3.29 24.54
CA ASP A 21 23.45 3.92 25.18
C ASP A 21 23.06 4.71 26.44
N TYR A 22 21.77 5.02 26.60
CA TYR A 22 21.27 5.74 27.78
C TYR A 22 21.60 5.00 29.07
N LEU A 23 21.53 3.66 29.09
CA LEU A 23 21.87 2.87 30.28
C LEU A 23 23.31 3.09 30.72
N ALA A 24 24.26 3.13 29.79
CA ALA A 24 25.66 3.42 30.11
C ALA A 24 25.83 4.84 30.67
N CYS A 25 25.13 5.83 30.09
CA CYS A 25 25.11 7.19 30.60
C CYS A 25 24.51 7.28 32.02
N GLN A 26 23.40 6.60 32.29
CA GLN A 26 22.75 6.56 33.61
C GLN A 26 23.65 5.96 34.69
N LEU A 27 24.41 4.90 34.34
CA LEU A 27 25.33 4.25 35.28
C LEU A 27 26.61 5.04 35.55
N SER A 28 26.94 6.02 34.68
CA SER A 28 28.17 6.80 34.82
C SER A 28 28.11 7.87 35.92
N CYS A 29 26.98 8.57 36.08
CA CYS A 29 26.81 9.55 37.14
C CYS A 29 25.33 9.90 37.43
N LYS A 30 25.07 10.42 38.64
CA LYS A 30 23.72 10.83 39.08
C LYS A 30 23.11 11.92 38.19
N HIS A 31 23.91 12.89 37.74
CA HIS A 31 23.40 13.99 36.91
C HIS A 31 22.85 13.51 35.57
N LEU A 32 23.57 12.62 34.88
CA LEU A 32 23.08 12.03 33.63
C LEU A 32 21.90 11.09 33.85
N ASN A 33 21.91 10.34 34.96
CA ASN A 33 20.75 9.55 35.35
C ASN A 33 19.50 10.43 35.53
N ASP A 34 19.63 11.54 36.25
CA ASP A 34 18.51 12.44 36.52
C ASP A 34 18.00 13.10 35.23
N LEU A 35 18.89 13.51 34.32
CA LEU A 35 18.49 14.07 33.02
C LEU A 35 17.71 13.07 32.17
N ILE A 36 18.22 11.85 32.02
CA ILE A 36 17.55 10.79 31.24
C ILE A 36 16.21 10.41 31.89
N ALA A 37 16.17 10.36 33.23
CA ALA A 37 14.98 10.00 33.98
C ALA A 37 13.89 11.09 34.00
N HIS A 38 14.18 12.35 33.66
CA HIS A 38 13.20 13.44 33.76
C HIS A 38 13.00 14.28 32.48
N SER A 39 13.90 14.20 31.49
CA SER A 39 13.71 14.85 30.19
C SER A 39 12.61 14.12 29.39
N SER A 40 11.62 14.88 28.93
CA SER A 40 10.56 14.34 28.07
C SER A 40 11.10 13.94 26.69
N GLU A 41 12.11 14.65 26.18
CA GLU A 41 12.80 14.39 24.92
C GLU A 41 13.48 13.02 24.92
N LEU A 42 14.29 12.75 25.95
CA LEU A 42 15.02 11.49 26.08
C LEU A 42 14.05 10.33 26.34
N GLN A 43 13.07 10.52 27.21
CA GLN A 43 12.04 9.51 27.45
C GLN A 43 11.19 9.22 26.21
N TYR A 44 10.90 10.24 25.39
CA TYR A 44 10.14 10.08 24.16
C TYR A 44 10.94 9.36 23.09
N SER A 45 12.20 9.74 22.88
CA SER A 45 13.13 9.03 22.00
C SER A 45 13.24 7.53 22.36
N ALA A 46 13.42 7.21 23.65
CA ALA A 46 13.45 5.81 24.10
C ALA A 46 12.10 5.09 23.93
N ALA A 47 10.99 5.79 24.16
CA ALA A 47 9.66 5.20 24.01
C ALA A 47 9.32 4.90 22.54
N LEU A 48 9.72 5.76 21.60
CA LEU A 48 9.58 5.56 20.16
C LEU A 48 10.30 4.30 19.70
N LEU A 49 11.58 4.14 20.08
CA LEU A 49 12.35 2.94 19.76
C LEU A 49 11.67 1.67 20.29
N ARG A 50 11.21 1.70 21.56
CA ARG A 50 10.54 0.53 22.17
C ARG A 50 9.25 0.16 21.44
N ALA A 51 8.49 1.15 20.99
CA ALA A 51 7.25 0.96 20.24
C ALA A 51 7.48 0.65 18.75
N CYS A 52 8.74 0.62 18.29
CA CYS A 52 9.09 0.55 16.87
C CYS A 52 8.35 1.62 16.04
N ALA A 53 8.26 2.84 16.58
CA ALA A 53 7.52 3.94 16.00
C ALA A 53 8.44 5.12 15.66
N ASP A 54 8.08 5.88 14.63
CA ASP A 54 8.74 7.11 14.26
C ASP A 54 8.03 8.34 14.86
N ASP A 55 8.78 9.43 15.09
CA ASP A 55 8.13 10.69 15.43
C ASP A 55 7.31 11.19 14.24
N ASN A 56 6.11 11.69 14.52
CA ASN A 56 5.32 12.39 13.54
C ASN A 56 5.67 13.89 13.57
N PRO A 57 6.47 14.40 12.61
CA PRO A 57 6.86 15.81 12.59
C PRO A 57 5.68 16.75 12.30
N CYS A 58 4.60 16.24 11.69
CA CYS A 58 3.39 17.00 11.42
C CYS A 58 2.52 17.21 12.67
N SER A 59 2.79 16.47 13.75
CA SER A 59 2.08 16.63 15.01
C SER A 59 2.59 17.86 15.77
N LYS A 60 1.69 18.83 15.99
CA LYS A 60 1.94 20.05 16.78
C LYS A 60 1.90 19.83 18.30
N LEU A 61 1.74 18.59 18.76
CA LEU A 61 1.68 18.29 20.18
C LEU A 61 3.06 18.48 20.84
N PRO A 62 3.13 19.04 22.06
CA PRO A 62 4.36 19.04 22.85
C PRO A 62 4.88 17.60 23.04
N ILE A 63 6.21 17.44 23.13
CA ILE A 63 6.86 16.13 23.29
C ILE A 63 6.31 15.36 24.48
N SER A 64 6.06 16.04 25.61
CA SER A 64 5.45 15.42 26.79
C SER A 64 4.07 14.81 26.52
N ARG A 65 3.24 15.46 25.69
CA ARG A 65 1.94 14.94 25.26
C ARG A 65 2.06 13.83 24.23
N LYS A 66 3.04 13.91 23.31
CA LYS A 66 3.34 12.80 22.39
C LYS A 66 3.76 11.55 23.16
N LEU A 67 4.63 11.69 24.16
CA LEU A 67 5.06 10.61 25.05
C LEU A 67 3.91 10.02 25.85
N GLU A 68 3.04 10.86 26.43
CA GLU A 68 1.84 10.39 27.12
C GLU A 68 0.91 9.60 26.19
N ALA A 69 0.65 10.11 24.98
CA ALA A 69 -0.17 9.44 23.99
C ALA A 69 0.42 8.09 23.57
N LEU A 70 1.73 8.02 23.33
CA LEU A 70 2.42 6.79 22.99
C LEU A 70 2.34 5.76 24.12
N ARG A 71 2.57 6.18 25.38
CA ARG A 71 2.43 5.29 26.55
C ARG A 71 1.02 4.75 26.72
N ILE A 72 0.00 5.59 26.49
CA ILE A 72 -1.41 5.16 26.52
C ILE A 72 -1.66 4.14 25.41
N ALA A 73 -1.18 4.38 24.19
CA ALA A 73 -1.33 3.46 23.07
C ALA A 73 -0.65 2.11 23.35
N GLU A 74 0.60 2.12 23.81
CA GLU A 74 1.36 0.91 24.17
C GLU A 74 0.67 0.09 25.25
N LYS A 75 0.09 0.77 26.26
CA LYS A 75 -0.68 0.10 27.32
C LYS A 75 -1.97 -0.51 26.77
N ALA A 76 -2.67 0.19 25.88
CA ALA A 76 -3.87 -0.31 25.22
C ALA A 76 -3.56 -1.58 24.39
N TRP A 77 -2.48 -1.54 23.60
CA TRP A 77 -1.99 -2.70 22.84
C TRP A 77 -1.61 -3.88 23.73
N THR A 78 -0.83 -3.64 24.78
CA THR A 78 -0.38 -4.69 25.71
C THR A 78 -1.55 -5.35 26.44
N SER A 79 -2.61 -4.60 26.72
CA SER A 79 -3.81 -5.10 27.42
C SER A 79 -4.93 -5.56 26.49
N LEU A 80 -4.79 -5.38 25.18
CA LEU A 80 -5.83 -5.56 24.16
C LEU A 80 -7.16 -4.87 24.53
N ARG A 81 -7.05 -3.69 25.17
CA ARG A 81 -8.22 -2.88 25.55
C ARG A 81 -8.23 -1.59 24.73
N PRO A 82 -9.18 -1.42 23.81
CA PRO A 82 -9.27 -0.19 23.04
C PRO A 82 -9.53 0.98 23.98
N ARG A 83 -8.99 2.15 23.63
CA ARG A 83 -9.19 3.38 24.40
C ARG A 83 -10.65 3.85 24.36
N CYS A 84 -11.33 3.56 23.25
CA CYS A 84 -12.69 3.95 22.97
C CYS A 84 -13.31 2.88 22.06
N GLU A 85 -14.60 2.61 22.26
CA GLU A 85 -15.42 1.81 21.36
C GLU A 85 -16.59 2.66 20.91
N MET A 86 -16.94 2.57 19.62
CA MET A 86 -17.99 3.36 19.02
C MET A 86 -18.64 2.57 17.89
N SER A 87 -19.97 2.64 17.81
CA SER A 87 -20.74 2.09 16.70
C SER A 87 -21.05 3.19 15.70
N VAL A 88 -20.64 3.00 14.45
CA VAL A 88 -20.89 3.93 13.36
C VAL A 88 -22.00 3.39 12.47
N PRO A 89 -23.14 4.09 12.30
CA PRO A 89 -24.16 3.67 11.34
C PRO A 89 -23.64 3.79 9.91
N VAL A 90 -24.01 2.80 9.08
CA VAL A 90 -23.72 2.78 7.65
C VAL A 90 -25.04 2.98 6.91
N ASP A 91 -25.29 4.21 6.48
CA ASP A 91 -26.59 4.62 5.92
C ASP A 91 -26.74 4.30 4.41
N HIS A 92 -25.80 3.55 3.84
CA HIS A 92 -25.78 3.16 2.43
C HIS A 92 -25.62 1.66 2.26
N ALA A 93 -26.24 1.09 1.22
CA ALA A 93 -26.02 -0.30 0.85
C ALA A 93 -24.60 -0.47 0.26
N GLN A 94 -23.88 -1.52 0.66
CA GLN A 94 -22.48 -1.77 0.30
C GLN A 94 -22.31 -2.99 -0.62
N SER A 95 -21.24 -3.03 -1.42
CA SER A 95 -20.99 -4.09 -2.43
C SER A 95 -19.98 -5.17 -2.05
N GLY A 96 -19.42 -5.09 -0.85
CA GLY A 96 -18.40 -5.99 -0.31
C GLY A 96 -16.96 -5.51 -0.50
N VAL A 97 -16.74 -4.46 -1.30
CA VAL A 97 -15.41 -3.83 -1.46
C VAL A 97 -15.23 -2.83 -0.34
N TYR A 98 -14.20 -3.05 0.48
CA TYR A 98 -13.84 -2.20 1.60
C TYR A 98 -12.33 -2.20 1.77
N ASP A 99 -11.81 -1.14 2.40
CA ASP A 99 -10.40 -1.09 2.80
C ASP A 99 -10.24 -0.12 3.98
N LEU A 100 -9.11 -0.22 4.68
CA LEU A 100 -8.74 0.59 5.83
C LEU A 100 -7.26 0.96 5.76
N SER A 101 -6.96 2.24 5.55
CA SER A 101 -5.58 2.72 5.56
C SER A 101 -5.49 4.13 6.16
N ALA A 102 -4.38 4.43 6.83
CA ALA A 102 -4.10 5.75 7.41
C ALA A 102 -5.24 6.34 8.29
N GLY A 103 -6.01 5.48 8.97
CA GLY A 103 -7.16 5.90 9.77
C GLY A 103 -8.38 6.34 8.94
N VAL A 104 -8.46 5.92 7.68
CA VAL A 104 -9.60 6.13 6.78
C VAL A 104 -10.20 4.78 6.44
N TYR A 105 -11.47 4.61 6.77
CA TYR A 105 -12.24 3.42 6.40
C TYR A 105 -13.09 3.74 5.18
N LEU A 106 -13.09 2.85 4.18
CA LEU A 106 -13.86 3.02 2.96
C LEU A 106 -14.73 1.81 2.63
N LEU A 107 -15.82 2.09 1.92
CA LEU A 107 -16.82 1.14 1.46
C LEU A 107 -17.26 1.54 0.05
N SER A 108 -17.31 0.58 -0.87
CA SER A 108 -18.02 0.80 -2.14
C SER A 108 -19.51 0.57 -1.94
N ASN A 109 -20.32 1.44 -2.55
CA ASN A 109 -21.78 1.26 -2.55
C ASN A 109 -22.22 0.03 -3.36
N ALA A 110 -23.46 -0.43 -3.15
CA ALA A 110 -24.02 -1.63 -3.79
C ALA A 110 -24.00 -1.57 -5.32
N THR A 111 -24.17 -0.38 -5.90
CA THR A 111 -24.12 -0.13 -7.35
C THR A 111 -22.69 -0.08 -7.90
N ARG A 112 -21.66 -0.13 -7.04
CA ARG A 112 -20.24 -0.12 -7.39
C ARG A 112 -19.86 1.10 -8.25
N ASN A 113 -20.44 2.25 -7.97
CA ASN A 113 -20.19 3.50 -8.69
C ASN A 113 -19.88 4.67 -7.75
N ALA A 114 -19.75 4.41 -6.46
CA ALA A 114 -19.23 5.38 -5.51
C ALA A 114 -18.44 4.68 -4.40
N ILE A 115 -17.53 5.45 -3.80
CA ILE A 115 -16.77 5.09 -2.62
C ILE A 115 -17.23 6.02 -1.51
N HIS A 116 -17.78 5.44 -0.46
CA HIS A 116 -18.04 6.14 0.79
C HIS A 116 -16.85 5.94 1.71
N TYR A 117 -16.41 6.99 2.38
CA TYR A 117 -15.31 6.88 3.34
C TYR A 117 -15.53 7.76 4.55
N LEU A 118 -14.88 7.40 5.65
CA LEU A 118 -14.82 8.24 6.84
C LEU A 118 -13.42 8.17 7.46
N LYS A 119 -13.05 9.25 8.14
CA LYS A 119 -11.88 9.25 9.03
C LYS A 119 -12.30 8.65 10.36
N LEU A 120 -11.57 7.65 10.82
CA LEU A 120 -11.87 6.96 12.08
C LEU A 120 -11.84 7.97 13.24
N PRO A 121 -12.87 7.96 14.10
CA PRO A 121 -12.91 8.82 15.27
C PRO A 121 -11.79 8.43 16.24
N ARG A 122 -11.19 9.42 16.89
CA ARG A 122 -10.17 9.22 17.93
C ARG A 122 -10.81 9.09 19.31
N ASN A 123 -11.96 9.71 19.50
CA ASN A 123 -12.75 9.68 20.75
C ASN A 123 -14.25 9.52 20.44
N SER A 124 -15.02 9.08 21.43
CA SER A 124 -16.47 8.86 21.30
C SER A 124 -17.29 10.13 21.05
N THR A 125 -16.70 11.30 21.26
CA THR A 125 -17.33 12.61 21.03
C THR A 125 -17.03 13.19 19.66
N ASP A 126 -16.16 12.56 18.88
CA ASP A 126 -15.78 13.06 17.57
C ASP A 126 -16.98 12.94 16.62
N GLU A 127 -17.19 13.97 15.78
CA GLU A 127 -18.24 13.96 14.77
C GLU A 127 -17.93 12.90 13.70
N ILE A 128 -18.90 12.02 13.45
CA ILE A 128 -18.81 11.06 12.35
C ILE A 128 -19.44 11.69 11.13
N LYS A 129 -18.67 11.73 10.04
CA LYS A 129 -19.16 12.15 8.73
C LYS A 129 -18.69 11.18 7.66
N TRP A 130 -19.66 10.58 6.97
CA TRP A 130 -19.41 9.87 5.72
C TRP A 130 -19.23 10.89 4.59
N GLU A 131 -18.13 10.78 3.89
CA GLU A 131 -17.86 11.48 2.64
C GLU A 131 -18.04 10.51 1.46
N MET A 132 -18.20 11.04 0.26
CA MET A 132 -18.49 10.26 -0.93
C MET A 132 -17.65 10.74 -2.11
N LEU A 133 -17.08 9.79 -2.83
CA LEU A 133 -16.38 9.97 -4.09
C LEU A 133 -17.13 9.20 -5.18
N GLU A 134 -17.65 9.91 -6.18
CA GLU A 134 -18.32 9.28 -7.32
C GLU A 134 -17.30 8.67 -8.29
N VAL A 135 -17.65 7.50 -8.83
CA VAL A 135 -16.84 6.75 -9.79
C VAL A 135 -17.71 6.40 -10.98
N ASN A 136 -17.33 6.89 -12.16
CA ASN A 136 -18.14 6.77 -13.38
C ASN A 136 -18.23 5.34 -13.95
N ASN A 137 -17.41 4.41 -13.45
CA ASN A 137 -17.32 3.03 -13.93
C ASN A 137 -17.60 2.04 -12.78
N SER A 138 -17.93 0.80 -13.13
CA SER A 138 -18.16 -0.25 -12.12
C SER A 138 -16.86 -0.60 -11.40
N ILE A 139 -16.81 -0.38 -10.09
CA ILE A 139 -15.70 -0.69 -9.20
C ILE A 139 -15.60 -2.21 -9.02
N ILE A 140 -14.44 -2.77 -9.34
CA ILE A 140 -14.07 -4.15 -9.00
C ILE A 140 -13.48 -4.16 -7.59
N ASP A 141 -12.43 -3.36 -7.38
CA ASP A 141 -11.65 -3.27 -6.15
C ASP A 141 -10.89 -1.93 -6.04
N ILE A 142 -10.26 -1.67 -4.90
CA ILE A 142 -9.58 -0.41 -4.57
C ILE A 142 -8.23 -0.72 -3.90
N GLY A 143 -7.17 -0.03 -4.33
CA GLY A 143 -5.87 -0.02 -3.65
C GLY A 143 -5.61 1.33 -3.00
N LEU A 144 -5.05 1.33 -1.79
CA LEU A 144 -4.78 2.53 -1.00
C LEU A 144 -3.30 2.78 -0.75
N CYS A 145 -2.87 4.03 -0.92
CA CYS A 145 -1.54 4.52 -0.51
C CYS A 145 -1.66 5.93 0.08
N LEU A 146 -2.51 6.05 1.11
CA LEU A 146 -2.92 7.35 1.63
C LEU A 146 -1.80 8.08 2.39
N TYR A 147 -1.01 7.35 3.20
CA TYR A 147 0.03 7.96 4.03
C TYR A 147 1.22 8.46 3.21
N GLU A 148 1.67 7.66 2.24
CA GLU A 148 2.85 7.96 1.44
C GLU A 148 2.54 8.95 0.30
N HIS A 149 1.37 8.81 -0.32
CA HIS A 149 1.08 9.47 -1.59
C HIS A 149 -0.27 10.16 -1.66
N ASP A 150 -1.13 10.12 -0.63
CA ASP A 150 -2.51 10.64 -0.74
C ASP A 150 -3.26 10.02 -1.95
N LEU A 151 -2.98 8.74 -2.23
CA LEU A 151 -3.40 8.05 -3.45
C LEU A 151 -4.45 6.97 -3.20
N ILE A 152 -5.48 6.98 -4.05
CA ILE A 152 -6.43 5.87 -4.25
C ILE A 152 -6.29 5.39 -5.69
N VAL A 153 -6.15 4.08 -5.88
CA VAL A 153 -6.22 3.45 -7.19
C VAL A 153 -7.49 2.62 -7.27
N ILE A 154 -8.38 2.99 -8.18
CA ILE A 154 -9.67 2.34 -8.37
C ILE A 154 -9.58 1.39 -9.56
N VAL A 155 -9.80 0.10 -9.33
CA VAL A 155 -9.87 -0.91 -10.39
C VAL A 155 -11.30 -0.97 -10.92
N THR A 156 -11.48 -0.68 -12.20
CA THR A 156 -12.83 -0.58 -12.80
C THR A 156 -13.01 -1.52 -13.98
N SER A 157 -14.25 -1.94 -14.21
CA SER A 157 -14.68 -2.76 -15.34
C SER A 157 -15.77 -2.03 -16.13
N THR A 158 -15.64 -1.98 -17.45
CA THR A 158 -16.66 -1.43 -18.35
C THR A 158 -16.90 -2.36 -19.53
N VAL A 159 -18.14 -2.45 -20.00
CA VAL A 159 -18.47 -3.26 -21.19
C VAL A 159 -17.98 -2.54 -22.45
N VAL A 160 -17.19 -3.23 -23.27
CA VAL A 160 -16.80 -2.77 -24.60
C VAL A 160 -17.94 -3.10 -25.54
N GLN A 161 -18.63 -2.07 -26.05
CA GLN A 161 -19.65 -2.25 -27.09
C GLN A 161 -19.00 -2.83 -28.35
N GLN A 162 -19.37 -4.06 -28.70
CA GLN A 162 -18.96 -4.68 -29.95
C GLN A 162 -19.99 -4.38 -31.04
N GLN A 163 -19.51 -4.08 -32.25
CA GLN A 163 -20.37 -3.79 -33.42
C GLN A 163 -21.24 -4.99 -33.83
N HIS A 164 -20.92 -6.20 -33.38
CA HIS A 164 -21.67 -7.42 -33.67
C HIS A 164 -22.27 -8.04 -32.40
N ALA A 165 -23.61 -8.04 -32.33
CA ALA A 165 -24.39 -8.55 -31.19
C ALA A 165 -24.29 -10.07 -30.92
N ALA A 166 -23.59 -10.82 -31.78
CA ALA A 166 -23.45 -12.28 -31.68
C ALA A 166 -22.23 -12.73 -30.85
N LEU A 167 -21.36 -11.81 -30.43
CA LEU A 167 -20.16 -12.12 -29.66
C LEU A 167 -20.37 -11.87 -28.16
N ARG A 168 -19.67 -12.63 -27.32
CA ARG A 168 -19.68 -12.44 -25.86
C ARG A 168 -19.16 -11.04 -25.53
N PRO A 169 -19.73 -10.36 -24.51
CA PRO A 169 -19.25 -9.05 -24.10
C PRO A 169 -17.77 -9.12 -23.70
N LEU A 170 -16.99 -8.15 -24.16
CA LEU A 170 -15.65 -7.91 -23.65
C LEU A 170 -15.71 -6.84 -22.57
N TYR A 171 -14.92 -7.01 -21.53
CA TYR A 171 -14.83 -6.11 -20.40
C TYR A 171 -13.46 -5.44 -20.41
N LYS A 172 -13.45 -4.12 -20.42
CA LYS A 172 -12.25 -3.31 -20.31
C LYS A 172 -11.94 -3.11 -18.83
N ILE A 173 -10.79 -3.60 -18.39
CA ILE A 173 -10.28 -3.39 -17.04
C ILE A 173 -9.32 -2.21 -17.06
N GLU A 174 -9.53 -1.26 -16.16
CA GLU A 174 -8.75 -0.03 -16.06
C GLU A 174 -8.40 0.31 -14.61
N LEU A 175 -7.25 0.94 -14.41
CA LEU A 175 -6.89 1.61 -13.16
C LEU A 175 -7.24 3.11 -13.27
N GLN A 176 -7.77 3.70 -12.21
CA GLN A 176 -7.97 5.14 -12.10
C GLN A 176 -7.20 5.68 -10.88
N PHE A 177 -6.37 6.69 -11.10
CA PHE A 177 -5.52 7.29 -10.06
C PHE A 177 -6.15 8.57 -9.55
N VAL A 178 -6.56 8.55 -8.28
CA VAL A 178 -7.28 9.64 -7.63
C VAL A 178 -6.50 10.10 -6.40
N GLN A 179 -6.35 11.42 -6.26
CA GLN A 179 -5.85 12.03 -5.03
C GLN A 179 -6.97 12.02 -3.99
N PHE A 180 -6.75 11.37 -2.85
CA PHE A 180 -7.76 11.20 -1.82
C PHE A 180 -8.24 12.54 -1.24
N SER A 181 -7.33 13.42 -0.85
CA SER A 181 -7.69 14.70 -0.22
C SER A 181 -8.51 15.64 -1.09
N THR A 182 -8.46 15.49 -2.41
CA THR A 182 -9.15 16.39 -3.36
C THR A 182 -10.25 15.71 -4.16
N GLY A 183 -10.26 14.37 -4.24
CA GLY A 183 -11.14 13.59 -5.12
C GLY A 183 -10.87 13.79 -6.61
N LYS A 184 -9.76 14.44 -6.98
CA LYS A 184 -9.39 14.76 -8.37
C LYS A 184 -8.35 13.75 -8.89
N PRO A 185 -8.08 13.73 -10.21
CA PRO A 185 -6.95 12.98 -10.75
C PRO A 185 -5.66 13.23 -9.97
N HIS A 186 -4.91 12.17 -9.67
CA HIS A 186 -3.70 12.28 -8.86
C HIS A 186 -2.64 13.13 -9.59
N PRO A 187 -2.07 14.18 -8.97
CA PRO A 187 -1.18 15.13 -9.64
C PRO A 187 0.14 14.49 -10.13
N ASP A 188 0.66 13.50 -9.40
CA ASP A 188 1.91 12.81 -9.76
C ASP A 188 1.71 11.69 -10.80
N ALA A 189 0.46 11.30 -11.10
CA ALA A 189 0.19 10.29 -12.11
C ALA A 189 0.23 10.93 -13.50
N ARG A 190 1.11 10.43 -14.38
CA ARG A 190 1.26 10.92 -15.75
C ARG A 190 -0.06 10.95 -16.52
N GLU A 191 -0.86 9.90 -16.36
CA GLU A 191 -2.24 9.85 -16.84
C GLU A 191 -3.14 9.34 -15.72
N SER A 192 -4.33 9.91 -15.63
CA SER A 192 -5.30 9.59 -14.58
C SER A 192 -5.90 8.20 -14.71
N ARG A 193 -5.70 7.53 -15.86
CA ARG A 193 -6.24 6.21 -16.14
C ARG A 193 -5.24 5.37 -16.93
N ILE A 194 -5.15 4.09 -16.61
CA ILE A 194 -4.37 3.11 -17.36
C ILE A 194 -5.28 1.97 -17.81
N HIS A 195 -5.25 1.63 -19.09
CA HIS A 195 -5.84 0.39 -19.57
C HIS A 195 -4.96 -0.81 -19.19
N VAL A 196 -5.53 -1.77 -18.46
CA VAL A 196 -4.81 -2.99 -18.04
C VAL A 196 -4.96 -4.07 -19.10
N MET A 197 -6.21 -4.46 -19.39
CA MET A 197 -6.51 -5.49 -20.38
C MET A 197 -7.99 -5.48 -20.79
N ASN A 198 -8.27 -6.16 -21.90
CA ASN A 198 -9.62 -6.60 -22.23
C ASN A 198 -9.79 -8.06 -21.76
N SER A 199 -10.91 -8.33 -21.10
CA SER A 199 -11.24 -9.62 -20.50
C SER A 199 -12.57 -10.14 -21.05
N GLN A 200 -12.72 -11.45 -21.16
CA GLN A 200 -14.02 -12.08 -21.44
C GLN A 200 -14.88 -12.24 -20.17
N TRP A 201 -14.32 -11.87 -19.01
CA TRP A 201 -14.92 -12.02 -17.69
C TRP A 201 -14.93 -10.67 -16.97
N GLU A 202 -16.08 -10.32 -16.38
CA GLU A 202 -16.36 -8.98 -15.87
C GLU A 202 -15.59 -8.61 -14.59
N LYS A 203 -15.54 -9.54 -13.63
CA LYS A 203 -15.12 -9.27 -12.25
C LYS A 203 -14.05 -10.28 -11.82
N PRO A 204 -12.76 -10.01 -12.04
CA PRO A 204 -11.71 -10.76 -11.38
C PRO A 204 -11.76 -10.50 -9.87
N ALA A 205 -11.25 -11.45 -9.08
CA ALA A 205 -10.69 -11.11 -7.79
C ALA A 205 -9.38 -10.36 -8.00
N VAL A 206 -9.17 -9.32 -7.21
CA VAL A 206 -8.04 -8.41 -7.35
C VAL A 206 -7.17 -8.53 -6.11
N GLY A 207 -5.87 -8.59 -6.31
CA GLY A 207 -4.89 -8.20 -5.31
C GLY A 207 -4.21 -6.93 -5.80
N ILE A 208 -4.24 -5.86 -5.01
CA ILE A 208 -3.60 -4.59 -5.36
C ILE A 208 -2.94 -3.98 -4.13
N GLU A 209 -1.68 -3.59 -4.27
CA GLU A 209 -0.89 -2.93 -3.23
C GLU A 209 0.07 -1.94 -3.88
N ILE A 210 0.37 -0.86 -3.17
CA ILE A 210 1.19 0.25 -3.64
C ILE A 210 2.21 0.60 -2.56
N VAL A 211 3.49 0.53 -2.90
CA VAL A 211 4.60 0.89 -2.00
C VAL A 211 5.60 1.72 -2.79
N GLY A 212 5.83 2.96 -2.35
CA GLY A 212 6.58 3.94 -3.13
C GLY A 212 6.00 4.10 -4.53
N ASP A 213 6.88 4.09 -5.52
CA ASP A 213 6.49 4.28 -6.92
C ASP A 213 5.93 3.02 -7.57
N HIS A 214 5.92 1.87 -6.88
CA HIS A 214 5.49 0.59 -7.43
C HIS A 214 4.05 0.24 -7.07
N LEU A 215 3.27 -0.11 -8.08
CA LEU A 215 1.94 -0.70 -7.96
C LEU A 215 1.98 -2.13 -8.50
N VAL A 216 1.55 -3.09 -7.69
CA VAL A 216 1.40 -4.49 -8.10
C VAL A 216 -0.09 -4.80 -8.18
N LEU A 217 -0.49 -5.43 -9.28
CA LEU A 217 -1.86 -5.83 -9.56
C LEU A 217 -1.88 -7.31 -9.95
N ILE A 218 -2.64 -8.11 -9.21
CA ILE A 218 -2.95 -9.49 -9.52
C ILE A 218 -4.43 -9.60 -9.86
N LEU A 219 -4.76 -10.20 -11.00
CA LEU A 219 -6.13 -10.48 -11.44
C LEU A 219 -6.34 -11.99 -11.52
N CYS A 220 -7.28 -12.52 -10.74
CA CYS A 220 -7.65 -13.93 -10.71
C CYS A 220 -9.12 -14.09 -11.14
N PHE A 221 -9.40 -14.88 -12.18
CA PHE A 221 -10.75 -15.00 -12.72
C PHE A 221 -11.36 -16.36 -12.34
N TYR A 222 -12.15 -16.40 -11.27
CA TYR A 222 -12.82 -17.62 -10.82
C TYR A 222 -13.97 -18.00 -11.75
N ASN A 223 -13.70 -18.93 -12.67
CA ASN A 223 -14.71 -19.45 -13.58
C ASN A 223 -14.43 -20.90 -14.00
N ALA A 224 -15.42 -21.54 -14.63
CA ALA A 224 -15.34 -22.93 -15.06
C ALA A 224 -14.24 -23.20 -16.11
N GLN A 225 -13.82 -22.19 -16.86
CA GLN A 225 -12.77 -22.26 -17.87
C GLN A 225 -11.36 -22.13 -17.28
N ARG A 226 -11.25 -21.79 -15.98
CA ARG A 226 -10.00 -21.71 -15.21
C ARG A 226 -8.87 -20.97 -15.96
N PRO A 227 -9.10 -19.71 -16.37
CA PRO A 227 -8.09 -18.94 -17.06
C PRO A 227 -6.89 -18.69 -16.15
N GLU A 228 -5.75 -18.44 -16.78
CA GLU A 228 -4.53 -18.04 -16.08
C GLU A 228 -4.72 -16.71 -15.34
N ASP A 229 -4.11 -16.62 -14.17
CA ASP A 229 -4.00 -15.40 -13.41
C ASP A 229 -3.06 -14.43 -14.13
N ARG A 230 -3.27 -13.13 -13.92
CA ARG A 230 -2.44 -12.08 -14.51
C ARG A 230 -1.78 -11.27 -13.42
N VAL A 231 -0.47 -11.10 -13.53
CA VAL A 231 0.28 -10.21 -12.64
C VAL A 231 0.86 -9.07 -13.46
N TYR A 232 0.69 -7.85 -12.95
CA TYR A 232 1.22 -6.62 -13.51
C TYR A 232 1.96 -5.84 -12.43
N ILE A 233 3.09 -5.26 -12.79
CA ILE A 233 3.85 -4.35 -11.93
C ILE A 233 4.08 -3.06 -12.69
N TYR A 234 3.53 -1.96 -12.18
CA TYR A 234 3.65 -0.63 -12.76
C TYR A 234 4.53 0.26 -11.90
N GLU A 235 5.26 1.17 -12.55
CA GLU A 235 5.68 2.43 -11.94
C GLU A 235 4.54 3.43 -12.16
N TRP A 236 3.75 3.68 -11.11
CA TRP A 236 2.44 4.31 -11.25
C TRP A 236 2.51 5.79 -11.62
N LYS A 237 3.55 6.51 -11.18
CA LYS A 237 3.74 7.93 -11.54
C LYS A 237 3.98 8.13 -13.03
N THR A 238 4.74 7.23 -13.65
CA THR A 238 5.12 7.35 -15.07
C THR A 238 4.21 6.55 -16.00
N ASN A 239 3.28 5.77 -15.44
CA ASN A 239 2.46 4.76 -16.11
C ASN A 239 3.29 3.67 -16.84
N THR A 240 4.49 3.40 -16.36
CA THR A 240 5.39 2.44 -17.01
C THR A 240 5.09 1.03 -16.51
N LEU A 241 4.63 0.15 -17.40
CA LEU A 241 4.54 -1.28 -17.09
C LEU A 241 5.96 -1.88 -17.01
N LYS A 242 6.42 -2.20 -15.80
CA LYS A 242 7.75 -2.75 -15.57
C LYS A 242 7.82 -4.22 -15.95
N VAL A 243 6.83 -4.99 -15.49
CA VAL A 243 6.75 -6.44 -15.67
C VAL A 243 5.28 -6.86 -15.78
N SER A 244 4.99 -7.84 -16.63
CA SER A 244 3.74 -8.60 -16.55
C SER A 244 3.97 -10.05 -16.94
N TRP A 245 3.19 -10.95 -16.35
CA TRP A 245 3.22 -12.37 -16.69
C TRP A 245 1.87 -13.05 -16.44
N GLN A 246 1.75 -14.24 -17.01
CA GLN A 246 0.65 -15.17 -16.76
C GLN A 246 1.12 -16.20 -15.74
N ALA A 247 0.26 -16.53 -14.79
CA ALA A 247 0.46 -17.64 -13.87
C ALA A 247 -0.70 -18.63 -14.02
N PRO A 248 -0.47 -19.94 -13.81
CA PRO A 248 -1.57 -20.91 -13.82
C PRO A 248 -2.71 -20.49 -12.88
N TYR A 249 -3.93 -20.91 -13.20
CA TYR A 249 -5.14 -20.57 -12.43
C TYR A 249 -4.96 -20.78 -10.93
N GLN A 250 -5.23 -19.73 -10.14
CA GLN A 250 -5.12 -19.69 -8.68
C GLN A 250 -3.69 -19.88 -8.14
N SER A 251 -2.67 -19.49 -8.89
CA SER A 251 -1.28 -19.63 -8.42
C SER A 251 -1.01 -18.79 -7.18
N TYR A 252 -1.45 -17.53 -7.17
CA TYR A 252 -1.15 -16.59 -6.09
C TYR A 252 -2.43 -16.21 -5.36
N SER A 253 -2.50 -16.55 -4.06
CA SER A 253 -3.64 -16.20 -3.21
C SER A 253 -3.58 -14.77 -2.67
N GLY A 254 -2.52 -14.03 -3.00
CA GLY A 254 -2.20 -12.69 -2.52
C GLY A 254 -0.72 -12.40 -2.72
N PHE A 255 -0.24 -11.29 -2.17
CA PHE A 255 1.17 -10.95 -2.16
C PHE A 255 1.44 -9.91 -1.07
N LEU A 256 2.71 -9.67 -0.77
CA LEU A 256 3.12 -8.54 0.06
C LEU A 256 4.47 -7.99 -0.38
N PHE A 257 4.71 -6.71 -0.11
CA PHE A 257 6.04 -6.11 -0.25
C PHE A 257 6.89 -6.43 1.00
N LEU A 258 8.11 -6.91 0.78
CA LEU A 258 9.13 -7.06 1.82
C LEU A 258 10.00 -5.79 1.92
N THR A 259 10.25 -5.19 0.76
CA THR A 259 10.88 -3.87 0.57
C THR A 259 10.19 -3.21 -0.63
N PRO A 260 10.41 -1.91 -0.89
CA PRO A 260 9.82 -1.26 -2.08
C PRO A 260 10.15 -1.94 -3.41
N ASP A 261 11.20 -2.77 -3.47
CA ASP A 261 11.67 -3.46 -4.67
C ASP A 261 11.62 -5.01 -4.58
N LEU A 262 11.10 -5.59 -3.49
CA LEU A 262 10.95 -7.03 -3.32
C LEU A 262 9.51 -7.37 -2.92
N ILE A 263 8.90 -8.29 -3.66
CA ILE A 263 7.59 -8.85 -3.35
C ILE A 263 7.71 -10.34 -3.02
N LEU A 264 6.85 -10.79 -2.13
CA LEU A 264 6.67 -12.19 -1.79
C LEU A 264 5.28 -12.64 -2.27
N LEU A 265 5.28 -13.73 -3.03
CA LEU A 265 4.11 -14.32 -3.68
C LEU A 265 3.91 -15.74 -3.13
N PRO A 266 2.95 -15.97 -2.22
CA PRO A 266 2.60 -17.31 -1.78
C PRO A 266 2.02 -18.12 -2.94
N ASN A 267 2.75 -19.14 -3.38
CA ASN A 267 2.38 -19.98 -4.51
C ASN A 267 1.61 -21.21 -4.00
N THR A 268 0.31 -21.22 -4.23
CA THR A 268 -0.59 -22.26 -3.71
C THR A 268 -0.43 -23.60 -4.43
N LEU A 269 0.10 -23.59 -5.67
CA LEU A 269 0.26 -24.79 -6.47
C LEU A 269 1.51 -25.57 -6.09
N THR A 270 2.59 -24.87 -5.74
CA THR A 270 3.86 -25.47 -5.34
C THR A 270 4.01 -25.56 -3.82
N GLY A 271 3.22 -24.81 -3.05
CA GLY A 271 3.38 -24.67 -1.61
C GLY A 271 4.66 -23.89 -1.23
N CYS A 272 5.15 -23.04 -2.13
CA CYS A 272 6.37 -22.25 -1.93
C CYS A 272 6.08 -20.76 -1.73
N LEU A 273 7.08 -20.04 -1.21
CA LEU A 273 7.09 -18.58 -1.16
C LEU A 273 8.00 -18.06 -2.27
N ASP A 274 7.41 -17.58 -3.36
CA ASP A 274 8.17 -17.04 -4.48
C ASP A 274 8.57 -15.60 -4.16
N ILE A 275 9.88 -15.33 -4.11
CA ILE A 275 10.41 -13.98 -3.89
C ILE A 275 10.79 -13.39 -5.23
N PHE A 276 10.19 -12.26 -5.57
CA PHE A 276 10.39 -11.57 -6.83
C PHE A 276 10.97 -10.17 -6.59
N ARG A 277 12.09 -9.87 -7.26
CA ARG A 277 12.69 -8.54 -7.26
C ARG A 277 12.14 -7.73 -8.42
N ILE A 278 11.54 -6.58 -8.12
CA ILE A 278 11.07 -5.63 -9.11
C ILE A 278 12.28 -5.05 -9.84
N PRO A 279 12.38 -5.20 -11.17
CA PRO A 279 13.53 -4.70 -11.92
C PRO A 279 13.53 -3.17 -11.92
N SER A 280 14.70 -2.54 -11.90
CA SER A 280 14.78 -1.07 -11.92
C SER A 280 14.33 -0.46 -13.26
N LYS A 281 14.46 -1.20 -14.36
CA LYS A 281 14.00 -0.81 -15.70
C LYS A 281 12.91 -1.77 -16.19
N PRO A 282 12.04 -1.33 -17.12
CA PRO A 282 11.08 -2.23 -17.74
C PRO A 282 11.79 -3.42 -18.42
N THR A 283 11.20 -4.61 -18.30
CA THR A 283 11.70 -5.81 -18.98
C THR A 283 11.17 -5.96 -20.41
N PHE A 284 10.31 -5.04 -20.84
CA PHE A 284 9.83 -4.94 -22.22
C PHE A 284 10.72 -3.96 -22.99
N ASP A 285 11.18 -4.36 -24.17
CA ASP A 285 11.84 -3.43 -25.08
C ASP A 285 10.87 -2.30 -25.42
N THR A 286 11.28 -1.05 -25.16
CA THR A 286 10.54 0.11 -25.66
C THR A 286 10.60 0.04 -27.19
N PRO A 287 9.47 0.02 -27.91
CA PRO A 287 9.52 0.08 -29.36
C PRO A 287 10.19 1.39 -29.74
N THR A 288 11.45 1.31 -30.15
CA THR A 288 12.18 2.44 -30.69
C THR A 288 11.51 2.77 -32.02
N LEU A 289 10.92 3.96 -32.10
CA LEU A 289 10.44 4.56 -33.34
C LEU A 289 11.63 4.69 -34.31
N SER A 290 11.86 3.64 -35.09
CA SER A 290 12.63 3.72 -36.32
C SER A 290 11.67 3.47 -37.47
N SER A 291 11.42 4.52 -38.23
CA SER A 291 10.69 4.48 -39.49
C SER A 291 11.47 3.66 -40.51
N SER A 292 11.01 2.46 -40.83
CA SER A 292 10.96 2.00 -42.22
C SER A 292 10.05 0.79 -42.36
N SER A 293 9.19 0.89 -43.36
CA SER A 293 8.27 -0.12 -43.84
C SER A 293 8.99 -1.42 -44.25
N SER A 294 8.53 -2.55 -43.74
CA SER A 294 8.24 -3.72 -44.59
C SER A 294 7.42 -4.74 -43.81
N SER A 295 6.39 -5.21 -44.50
CA SER A 295 5.51 -6.32 -44.16
C SER A 295 6.28 -7.58 -43.78
N GLN A 296 5.98 -8.19 -42.63
CA GLN A 296 6.07 -9.64 -42.44
C GLN A 296 5.25 -10.16 -41.25
N SER A 297 4.74 -11.36 -41.46
CA SER A 297 3.85 -12.22 -40.68
C SER A 297 4.10 -12.30 -39.18
N SER A 298 3.00 -12.32 -38.43
CA SER A 298 2.92 -12.59 -36.99
C SER A 298 3.61 -13.90 -36.59
N GLN A 299 4.80 -13.80 -36.01
CA GLN A 299 5.41 -14.87 -35.21
C GLN A 299 4.99 -14.73 -33.76
N LYS A 300 4.44 -15.83 -33.22
CA LYS A 300 4.27 -16.06 -31.78
C LYS A 300 5.65 -15.96 -31.10
N ALA A 301 5.89 -14.90 -30.33
CA ALA A 301 6.97 -14.87 -29.35
C ALA A 301 6.41 -15.29 -27.99
N ALA A 302 6.54 -16.58 -27.68
CA ALA A 302 6.48 -17.05 -26.30
C ALA A 302 7.81 -16.68 -25.64
N CYS A 303 7.85 -15.58 -24.87
CA CYS A 303 8.96 -15.28 -23.99
C CYS A 303 8.72 -15.99 -22.65
N THR A 304 9.19 -17.22 -22.55
CA THR A 304 9.44 -17.89 -21.27
C THR A 304 10.65 -17.22 -20.63
N ALA A 305 10.44 -16.40 -19.60
CA ALA A 305 11.54 -15.93 -18.78
C ALA A 305 12.12 -17.13 -17.98
N PRO A 306 13.43 -17.40 -18.02
CA PRO A 306 14.02 -18.48 -17.26
C PRO A 306 14.05 -18.11 -15.77
N TYR A 307 13.31 -18.86 -14.95
CA TYR A 307 13.40 -18.85 -13.50
C TYR A 307 14.84 -19.17 -13.05
N PRO A 308 15.52 -18.32 -12.26
CA PRO A 308 16.70 -18.74 -11.54
C PRO A 308 16.25 -19.52 -10.30
N LEU A 309 16.23 -20.85 -10.41
CA LEU A 309 16.11 -21.75 -9.26
C LEU A 309 17.34 -21.57 -8.35
N VAL A 310 17.15 -20.94 -7.19
CA VAL A 310 18.13 -21.00 -6.10
C VAL A 310 18.08 -22.42 -5.53
N ARG A 311 19.15 -23.20 -5.71
CA ARG A 311 19.29 -24.53 -5.13
C ARG A 311 19.51 -24.39 -3.62
N ASN A 312 18.63 -25.01 -2.83
CA ASN A 312 18.87 -25.23 -1.41
C ASN A 312 20.01 -26.25 -1.20
N PRO A 313 20.88 -26.06 -0.20
CA PRO A 313 21.82 -27.09 0.21
C PRO A 313 21.08 -28.20 0.96
N THR A 314 21.24 -29.43 0.49
CA THR A 314 20.85 -30.67 1.18
C THR A 314 21.73 -30.93 2.41
N PRO A 315 21.22 -31.72 3.39
CA PRO A 315 21.65 -31.73 4.80
C PRO A 315 23.08 -32.18 5.07
#